data_AF-A0A2W5YVL4-F1
#
_entry.id   AF-A0A2W5YVL4-F1
#
_cell.length_a   1.000
_cell.length_b   1.000
_cell.length_c   1.000
_cell.angle_alpha   90.00
_cell.angle_beta   90.00
_cell.angle_gamma   90.00
#
_symmetry.space_group_name_H-M   'P 1'
#
loop_
_entity.id
_entity.type
_entity.pdbx_description
1 polymer ?
#
loop_
_entity_poly.entity_id
_entity_poly.type
_entity_poly.pdbx_seq_one_letter_code
_entity_poly.pdbx_strand_id
1 'polypeptide(L)' 'MEQELVQFRLTIPLADAFAFAMGWSDLGYETASDPMRQVVGLLVLDSLEYSEQWRASARVRACLQEKWPDCFCF' A
#
# COMPACT_ATOMS: atom_id res chain seq x y z
N MET A 1 -7.73 25.70 -0.37
CA MET A 1 -8.37 24.37 -0.44
C MET A 1 -7.45 23.32 -1.05
N GLU A 2 -6.76 23.55 -2.18
CA GLU A 2 -5.78 22.57 -2.72
C GLU A 2 -4.54 22.34 -1.84
N GLN A 3 -4.04 23.38 -1.15
CA GLN A 3 -2.84 23.28 -0.30
C GLN A 3 -3.04 22.37 0.93
N GLU A 4 -4.26 22.22 1.43
CA GLU A 4 -4.56 21.38 2.60
C GLU A 4 -4.61 19.89 2.27
N LEU A 5 -4.71 19.51 0.98
CA LEU A 5 -4.78 18.11 0.55
C LEU A 5 -3.40 17.49 0.26
N VAL A 6 -2.37 18.32 0.04
CA VAL A 6 -1.00 17.85 -0.24
C VAL A 6 -0.43 17.06 0.94
N GLN A 7 -0.77 17.43 2.18
CA GLN A 7 -0.33 16.72 3.39
C GLN A 7 -0.87 15.28 3.51
N PHE A 8 -1.91 14.93 2.75
CA PHE A 8 -2.51 13.59 2.74
C PHE A 8 -2.09 12.74 1.54
N ARG A 9 -1.20 13.24 0.68
CA ARG A 9 -0.55 12.39 -0.33
C ARG A 9 0.43 11.48 0.38
N LEU A 10 0.43 10.20 -0.01
CA LEU A 10 1.56 9.32 0.26
C LEU A 10 2.80 9.98 -0.37
N THR A 11 3.61 10.63 0.47
CA THR A 11 4.93 11.15 0.11
C THR A 11 5.96 10.03 -0.01
N ILE A 12 5.61 8.83 0.44
CA ILE A 12 6.41 7.63 0.28
C ILE A 12 6.27 7.06 -1.14
N PRO A 13 7.37 6.74 -1.82
CA PRO A 13 7.36 6.05 -3.10
C PRO A 13 6.55 4.76 -3.05
N LEU A 14 5.86 4.43 -4.14
CA LEU A 14 4.99 3.26 -4.20
C LEU A 14 5.73 1.94 -3.91
N ALA A 15 6.99 1.84 -4.31
CA ALA A 15 7.85 0.70 -4.01
C ALA A 15 8.10 0.53 -2.50
N ASP A 16 8.31 1.64 -1.79
CA ASP A 16 8.53 1.63 -0.34
C ASP A 16 7.24 1.34 0.42
N ALA A 17 6.11 1.88 -0.04
CA ALA A 17 4.79 1.56 0.48
C ALA A 17 4.46 0.07 0.31
N PHE A 18 4.77 -0.51 -0.86
CA PHE A 18 4.61 -1.94 -1.08
C PHE A 18 5.53 -2.78 -0.19
N ALA A 19 6.81 -2.41 -0.07
CA ALA A 19 7.75 -3.08 0.83
C ALA A 19 7.27 -3.04 2.30
N PHE A 20 6.70 -1.91 2.73
CA PHE A 20 6.09 -1.78 4.06
C PHE A 20 4.89 -2.71 4.25
N ALA A 21 3.98 -2.75 3.27
CA ALA A 21 2.80 -3.60 3.30
C ALA A 21 3.14 -5.11 3.37
N MET A 22 4.26 -5.50 2.75
CA MET A 22 4.76 -6.88 2.75
C MET A 22 5.58 -7.25 4.00
N GLY A 23 5.93 -6.28 4.85
CA GLY A 23 6.78 -6.51 6.01
C GLY A 23 8.27 -6.53 5.70
N TRP A 24 8.69 -6.02 4.55
CA TRP A 24 10.10 -5.94 4.14
C TRP A 24 10.79 -4.65 4.61
N SER A 25 10.01 -3.65 4.99
CA SER A 25 10.47 -2.39 5.55
C SER A 25 9.52 -1.93 6.65
N ASP A 26 10.05 -1.23 7.63
CA ASP A 26 9.25 -0.59 8.68
C ASP A 26 9.13 0.91 8.48
N LEU A 27 9.65 1.47 7.36
CA LEU A 27 9.63 2.91 7.06
C LEU A 27 10.15 3.80 8.22
N GLY A 28 10.99 3.25 9.10
CA GLY A 28 11.50 3.94 10.28
C GLY A 28 10.55 3.98 11.48
N TYR A 29 9.42 3.27 11.45
CA TYR A 29 8.57 3.07 12.63
C TYR A 29 9.25 2.11 13.62
N GLU A 30 9.25 2.45 14.90
CA GLU A 30 9.75 1.55 15.97
C GLU A 30 8.88 0.29 16.12
N THR A 31 7.57 0.43 15.90
CA THR A 31 6.61 -0.67 15.91
C THR A 31 5.59 -0.46 14.80
N ALA A 32 5.76 -1.17 13.67
CA ALA A 32 4.79 -1.22 12.59
C ALA A 32 3.81 -2.38 12.81
N SER A 33 2.53 -2.06 12.96
CA SER A 33 1.47 -3.06 13.19
C SER A 33 0.92 -3.64 11.88
N ASP A 34 0.42 -4.87 11.93
CA ASP A 34 -0.18 -5.53 10.77
C ASP A 34 -1.35 -4.74 10.15
N PRO A 35 -2.28 -4.16 10.94
CA PRO A 35 -3.33 -3.31 10.38
C PRO A 35 -2.79 -2.10 9.60
N MET A 36 -1.69 -1.48 10.06
CA MET A 36 -1.06 -0.38 9.31
C MET A 36 -0.54 -0.86 7.96
N ARG A 37 0.12 -2.02 7.93
CA ARG A 37 0.65 -2.62 6.69
C ARG A 37 -0.47 -2.97 5.72
N GLN A 38 -1.56 -3.54 6.22
CA GLN A 38 -2.74 -3.87 5.43
C GLN A 38 -3.36 -2.60 4.81
N VAL A 39 -3.53 -1.54 5.59
CA VAL A 39 -4.03 -0.24 5.07
C VAL A 39 -3.11 0.30 3.98
N VAL A 40 -1.80 0.29 4.19
CA VAL A 40 -0.84 0.73 3.15
C VAL A 40 -0.93 -0.16 1.90
N GLY A 41 -1.11 -1.47 2.05
CA GLY A 41 -1.35 -2.39 0.93
C GLY A 41 -2.58 -2.01 0.10
N LEU A 42 -3.69 -1.64 0.74
CA LEU A 42 -4.88 -1.13 0.06
C LEU A 42 -4.60 0.18 -0.69
N LEU A 43 -3.85 1.10 -0.08
CA LEU A 43 -3.50 2.37 -0.73
C LEU A 43 -2.56 2.19 -1.93
N VAL A 44 -1.68 1.18 -1.91
CA VAL A 44 -0.86 0.81 -3.07
C VAL A 44 -1.75 0.34 -4.22
N LEU A 45 -2.75 -0.51 -3.95
CA LEU A 45 -3.70 -0.95 -4.97
C LEU A 45 -4.50 0.22 -5.54
N ASP A 46 -5.08 1.05 -4.67
CA ASP A 46 -5.85 2.23 -5.05
C ASP A 46 -5.03 3.17 -5.94
N SER A 47 -3.78 3.45 -5.56
CA SER A 47 -2.88 4.29 -6.35
C SER A 47 -2.57 3.72 -7.74
N LEU A 48 -2.36 2.41 -7.86
CA LEU A 48 -2.11 1.75 -9.14
C LEU A 48 -3.35 1.73 -10.04
N GLU A 49 -4.51 1.47 -9.46
CA GLU A 49 -5.79 1.45 -10.18
C GLU A 49 -6.20 2.84 -10.64
N TYR A 50 -6.05 3.84 -9.79
CA TYR A 50 -6.26 5.25 -10.15
C TYR A 50 -5.34 5.70 -11.29
N SER A 51 -4.12 5.16 -11.35
CA SER A 51 -3.15 5.43 -12.42
C SER A 51 -3.32 4.52 -13.64
N GLU A 52 -4.39 3.74 -13.72
CA GLU A 52 -4.69 2.79 -14.80
C GLU A 52 -3.61 1.70 -15.02
N GLN A 53 -2.81 1.40 -13.99
CA GLN A 53 -1.74 0.41 -14.03
C GLN A 53 -2.26 -1.01 -13.70
N TRP A 54 -3.27 -1.47 -14.44
CA TRP A 54 -4.03 -2.69 -14.13
C TRP A 54 -3.18 -3.96 -13.96
N ARG A 55 -2.14 -4.12 -14.79
CA ARG A 55 -1.22 -5.28 -14.69
C ARG A 55 -0.40 -5.26 -13.41
N ALA A 56 0.04 -4.07 -12.98
CA ALA A 56 0.77 -3.92 -11.74
C ALA A 56 -0.15 -4.13 -10.53
N SER A 57 -1.37 -3.56 -10.57
CA SER A 57 -2.38 -3.78 -9.52
C SER A 57 -2.68 -5.28 -9.34
N ALA A 58 -2.95 -6.01 -10.43
CA ALA A 58 -3.23 -7.45 -10.35
C ALA A 58 -2.08 -8.25 -9.71
N ARG A 59 -0.82 -7.91 -10.02
CA ARG A 59 0.35 -8.55 -9.41
C ARG A 59 0.47 -8.23 -7.93
N VAL A 60 0.30 -6.96 -7.56
CA VAL A 60 0.34 -6.51 -6.17
C VAL A 60 -0.76 -7.17 -5.36
N ARG A 61 -1.97 -7.28 -5.92
CA ARG A 61 -3.11 -7.94 -5.27
C ARG A 61 -2.80 -9.40 -4.96
N ALA A 62 -2.23 -10.14 -5.90
CA ALA A 62 -1.82 -11.53 -5.67
C ALA A 62 -0.82 -11.65 -4.50
N CYS A 63 0.20 -10.78 -4.46
CA CYS A 63 1.17 -10.77 -3.35
C CYS A 63 0.53 -10.41 -2.01
N LEU A 64 -0.36 -9.41 -1.98
CA LEU A 64 -1.06 -8.99 -0.76
C LEU A 64 -2.04 -10.05 -0.28
N GLN A 65 -2.73 -10.75 -1.18
CA GLN A 65 -3.61 -11.87 -0.84
C GLN A 65 -2.83 -13.05 -0.27
N GLU A 66 -1.65 -13.36 -0.82
CA GLU A 66 -0.78 -14.40 -0.26
C GLU A 66 -0.35 -14.07 1.17
N LYS A 67 -0.03 -12.80 1.44
CA LYS A 67 0.44 -12.33 2.75
C LYS A 67 -0.70 -12.15 3.77
N TRP A 68 -1.82 -11.60 3.32
CA TRP A 68 -2.96 -11.15 4.12
C TRP A 68 -4.26 -11.71 3.52
N PRO A 69 -4.48 -13.04 3.57
CA PRO A 69 -5.57 -13.70 2.85
C PRO A 69 -6.96 -13.20 3.27
N ASP A 70 -7.14 -12.85 4.55
CA ASP A 70 -8.42 -12.37 5.07
C ASP A 70 -8.72 -10.90 4.73
N CYS A 71 -7.73 -10.16 4.22
CA CYS A 71 -7.86 -8.72 3.93
C CYS A 71 -8.01 -8.42 2.43
N PHE A 72 -7.53 -9.30 1.54
CA PHE A 72 -7.45 -9.05 0.11
C PHE A 72 -8.10 -10.15 -0.74
N CYS A 73 -9.19 -10.75 -0.23
CA CYS A 73 -9.91 -11.85 -0.88
C CYS A 73 -11.02 -11.43 -1.87
N PHE A 74 -10.96 -10.20 -2.40
CA PHE A 74 -11.98 -9.61 -3.28
C PHE A 74 -11.66 -9.73 -4.78
#